data_AF-A0A0J1CPX5-F1
#
_entry.id   AF-A0A0J1CPX5-F1
#
_cell.length_a   1.000
_cell.length_b   1.000
_cell.length_c   1.000
_cell.angle_alpha   90.00
_cell.angle_beta   90.00
_cell.angle_gamma   90.00
#
_symmetry.space_group_name_H-M   'P 1'
#
loop_
_entity.id
_entity.type
_entity.pdbx_description
1 polymer ?
#
loop_
_entity_poly.entity_id
_entity_poly.type
_entity_poly.pdbx_seq_one_letter_code
_entity_poly.pdbx_strand_id
1 'polypeptide(L)'
;MGGTTQDVHPVLVCNAIVGDTYTLYDSGTMVATQENVGWTLPTLANGAHNLSLTYTTGTGVSAPVTIGFNVNATPFAPVITNLVDATGPHMGNVAPGGIATDSHPTINGTGHAGDTINVYDNTTLLGSTLVGADGTWHYQPAAALPNGAHNVHATSTNAAGTSDVSNAYAFSTTQIMVTGVYSDGALVSQGGTATGTLTLTGWIADPSLASKGMALYISGGNQGTTVLWDNSVQGTMTVNGNIFTATVAQNPNFPVNLPLESSTYHIDARAVGASGQVTTVSNPAMGWTFTDNFNAKLATVSATHVDASPAIDDAAVLAANASVSPVASQAGHHAAVGEHDTFKGTTGNATVDLNADPAAYFKDATAHIEGGAGGVHTPHLTGDHQALDLTSLTGKTAAAKVSGIEAIDLGGSHNMLKLSLVDVLNLTEPDLFQKDGKQQMLVNGSNGDSVDLSSAHIAGVTDGHWMQEGTAIVGGVTYNVYEHSGAHAELLVQQGVQIAVHG
;
A
#
# COMPACT_ATOMS: atom_id res chain seq x y z
N MET A 1 50.51 13.04 -11.86
CA MET A 1 50.44 11.62 -11.49
C MET A 1 49.14 11.03 -12.02
N GLY A 2 49.22 10.13 -13.00
CA GLY A 2 48.46 8.86 -13.09
C GLY A 2 46.93 8.84 -13.00
N GLY A 3 46.22 9.95 -13.21
CA GLY A 3 44.76 9.98 -13.15
C GLY A 3 44.06 9.67 -14.47
N THR A 4 42.73 9.54 -14.43
CA THR A 4 41.87 9.54 -15.61
C THR A 4 41.14 10.88 -15.67
N THR A 5 41.10 11.51 -16.85
CA THR A 5 40.32 12.72 -17.11
C THR A 5 39.22 12.44 -18.13
N GLN A 6 38.07 13.10 -18.00
CA GLN A 6 37.04 13.13 -19.05
C GLN A 6 37.22 14.31 -20.01
N ASP A 7 38.04 15.29 -19.61
CA ASP A 7 38.36 16.44 -20.44
C ASP A 7 39.33 16.02 -21.55
N VAL A 8 38.88 16.16 -22.80
CA VAL A 8 39.70 15.95 -24.01
C VAL A 8 40.60 17.14 -24.32
N HIS A 9 40.49 18.23 -23.55
CA HIS A 9 41.28 19.45 -23.65
C HIS A 9 41.91 19.87 -22.31
N PRO A 10 42.64 18.96 -21.62
CA PRO A 10 43.18 19.29 -20.31
C PRO A 10 44.19 20.43 -20.41
N VAL A 11 44.12 21.36 -19.46
CA VAL A 11 45.06 22.48 -19.40
C VAL A 11 46.36 22.05 -18.75
N LEU A 12 47.47 22.21 -19.46
CA LEU A 12 48.80 21.99 -18.91
C LEU A 12 49.39 23.31 -18.40
N VAL A 13 49.68 23.35 -17.10
CA VAL A 13 50.39 24.45 -16.46
C VAL A 13 51.79 24.00 -16.11
N CYS A 14 52.79 24.75 -16.59
CA CYS A 14 54.18 24.57 -16.22
C CYS A 14 54.80 25.93 -15.88
N ASN A 15 55.80 25.95 -15.02
CA ASN A 15 56.60 27.15 -14.76
C ASN A 15 57.76 27.17 -15.76
N ALA A 16 57.75 28.12 -16.70
CA ALA A 16 58.84 28.30 -17.66
C ALA A 16 59.81 29.40 -17.23
N ILE A 17 61.04 29.29 -17.72
CA ILE A 17 62.07 30.32 -17.65
C ILE A 17 62.01 31.12 -18.96
N VAL A 18 61.95 32.44 -18.85
CA VAL A 18 61.91 33.34 -20.01
C VAL A 18 63.19 33.18 -20.82
N GLY A 19 63.05 32.88 -22.11
CA GLY A 19 64.16 32.73 -23.06
C GLY A 19 64.52 31.28 -23.43
N ASP A 20 63.94 30.28 -22.77
CA ASP A 20 64.08 28.87 -23.15
C ASP A 20 63.00 28.45 -24.15
N THR A 21 63.33 27.53 -25.06
CA THR A 21 62.37 26.94 -26.00
C THR A 21 61.91 25.58 -25.48
N TYR A 22 60.60 25.39 -25.31
CA TYR A 22 60.00 24.16 -24.83
C TYR A 22 59.35 23.37 -25.96
N THR A 23 59.53 22.05 -25.97
CA THR A 23 58.87 21.14 -26.92
C THR A 23 58.06 20.11 -26.17
N LEU A 24 56.77 20.04 -26.49
CA LEU A 24 55.83 19.09 -25.91
C LEU A 24 55.62 17.91 -26.86
N TYR A 25 55.64 16.72 -26.30
CA TYR A 25 55.33 15.47 -26.95
C TYR A 25 54.18 14.77 -26.25
N ASP A 26 53.39 14.00 -26.99
CA ASP A 26 52.46 13.02 -26.46
C ASP A 26 52.86 11.63 -26.98
N SER A 27 53.23 10.75 -26.06
CA SER A 27 53.56 9.35 -26.37
C SER A 27 54.63 9.20 -27.46
N GLY A 28 55.55 10.18 -27.52
CA GLY A 28 56.65 10.25 -28.48
C GLY A 28 56.36 11.07 -29.74
N THR A 29 55.12 11.45 -30.01
CA THR A 29 54.75 12.34 -31.12
C THR A 29 54.83 13.81 -30.69
N MET A 30 55.54 14.64 -31.46
CA MET A 30 55.64 16.07 -31.17
C MET A 30 54.29 16.75 -31.35
N VAL A 31 53.83 17.46 -30.32
CA VAL A 31 52.59 18.24 -30.33
C VAL A 31 52.88 19.67 -30.82
N ALA A 32 53.78 20.38 -30.14
CA ALA A 32 54.16 21.75 -30.48
C ALA A 32 55.48 22.19 -29.80
N THR A 33 56.04 23.31 -30.26
CA THR A 33 57.20 23.99 -29.67
C THR A 33 56.86 25.46 -29.39
N GLN A 34 57.14 25.97 -28.19
CA GLN A 34 56.80 27.35 -27.77
C GLN A 34 57.82 27.93 -26.77
N GLU A 35 57.85 29.26 -26.65
CA GLU A 35 58.71 30.02 -25.71
C GLU A 35 57.95 30.49 -24.44
N ASN A 36 56.64 30.20 -24.30
CA ASN A 36 55.77 30.71 -23.23
C ASN A 36 54.99 29.61 -22.48
N VAL A 37 54.41 29.98 -21.33
CA VAL A 37 53.57 29.11 -20.46
C VAL A 37 52.09 29.22 -20.81
N GLY A 38 51.46 28.05 -21.00
CA GLY A 38 50.05 27.95 -21.40
C GLY A 38 49.93 27.10 -22.66
N TRP A 39 49.96 25.78 -22.49
CA TRP A 39 49.82 24.87 -23.62
C TRP A 39 48.34 24.62 -23.90
N THR A 40 47.93 24.91 -25.14
CA THR A 40 46.67 24.39 -25.68
C THR A 40 46.99 23.05 -26.33
N LEU A 41 46.49 21.97 -25.74
CA LEU A 41 46.58 20.65 -26.33
C LEU A 41 45.57 20.52 -27.48
N PRO A 42 45.89 19.75 -28.54
CA PRO A 42 44.87 19.27 -29.47
C PRO A 42 43.86 18.39 -28.70
N THR A 43 42.68 18.16 -29.28
CA THR A 43 41.73 17.19 -28.73
C THR A 43 42.43 15.84 -28.55
N LEU A 44 42.53 15.39 -27.30
CA LEU A 44 43.09 14.07 -26.99
C LEU A 44 42.03 13.00 -27.22
N ALA A 45 42.42 11.89 -27.84
CA ALA A 45 41.55 10.72 -27.99
C ALA A 45 41.41 9.96 -26.67
N ASN A 46 40.42 9.06 -26.55
CA ASN A 46 40.37 8.14 -25.40
C ASN A 46 41.58 7.20 -25.42
N GLY A 47 42.18 6.96 -24.26
CA GLY A 47 43.34 6.08 -24.12
C GLY A 47 44.38 6.57 -23.13
N ALA A 48 45.50 5.86 -23.06
CA ALA A 48 46.66 6.26 -22.27
C ALA A 48 47.47 7.32 -23.03
N HIS A 49 47.74 8.43 -22.35
CA HIS A 49 48.59 9.51 -22.83
C HIS A 49 49.82 9.63 -21.94
N ASN A 50 50.97 9.92 -22.55
CA ASN A 50 52.21 10.19 -21.84
C ASN A 50 52.80 11.48 -22.36
N LEU A 51 52.40 12.59 -21.74
CA LEU A 51 52.93 13.90 -22.10
C LEU A 51 54.37 14.03 -21.61
N SER A 52 55.25 14.47 -22.49
CA SER A 52 56.67 14.65 -22.21
C SER A 52 57.10 16.05 -22.65
N LEU A 53 57.64 16.83 -21.73
CA LEU A 53 58.14 18.18 -21.99
C LEU A 53 59.66 18.18 -21.94
N THR A 54 60.29 18.73 -22.98
CA THR A 54 61.73 19.05 -22.98
C THR A 54 61.91 20.55 -23.15
N TYR A 55 63.06 21.07 -22.74
CA TYR A 55 63.45 22.45 -23.04
C TYR A 55 64.87 22.50 -23.59
N THR A 56 65.11 23.44 -24.48
CA THR A 56 66.41 23.69 -25.11
C THR A 56 66.99 24.97 -24.52
N THR A 57 68.21 24.86 -24.03
CA THR A 57 69.05 25.99 -23.61
C THR A 57 70.16 26.19 -24.64
N GLY A 58 70.91 27.30 -24.52
CA GLY A 58 72.13 27.50 -25.32
C GLY A 58 73.20 26.43 -25.16
N THR A 59 73.07 25.52 -24.18
CA THR A 59 74.03 24.43 -23.89
C THR A 59 73.52 23.02 -24.23
N GLY A 60 72.27 22.86 -24.69
CA GLY A 60 71.69 21.56 -25.05
C GLY A 60 70.22 21.39 -24.62
N VAL A 61 69.70 20.18 -24.82
CA VAL A 61 68.31 19.80 -24.51
C VAL A 61 68.23 19.09 -23.15
N SER A 62 67.24 19.43 -22.33
CA SER A 62 66.99 18.80 -21.03
C SER A 62 66.60 17.32 -21.15
N ALA A 63 66.70 16.58 -20.05
CA ALA A 63 65.96 15.33 -19.90
C ALA A 63 64.43 15.61 -19.96
N PRO A 64 63.62 14.69 -20.50
CA PRO A 64 62.18 14.85 -20.56
C PRO A 64 61.55 14.77 -19.16
N VAL A 65 60.63 15.69 -18.87
CA VAL A 65 59.72 15.61 -17.72
C VAL A 65 58.40 15.03 -18.20
N THR A 66 57.96 13.92 -17.62
CA THR A 66 56.80 13.16 -18.10
C THR A 66 55.62 13.17 -17.14
N ILE A 67 54.42 13.18 -17.71
CA ILE A 67 53.15 13.02 -17.00
C ILE A 67 52.30 12.03 -17.79
N GLY A 68 52.12 10.84 -17.22
CA GLY A 68 51.16 9.85 -17.70
C GLY A 68 49.77 10.07 -17.10
N PHE A 69 48.74 9.95 -17.93
CA PHE A 69 47.32 9.93 -17.54
C PHE A 69 46.49 9.21 -18.60
N ASN A 70 45.24 8.87 -18.28
CA ASN A 70 44.28 8.35 -19.24
C ASN A 70 43.22 9.40 -19.58
N VAL A 71 42.80 9.45 -20.84
CA VAL A 71 41.59 10.17 -21.27
C VAL A 71 40.47 9.14 -21.44
N ASN A 72 39.34 9.39 -20.78
CA ASN A 72 38.09 8.68 -21.00
C ASN A 72 36.93 9.68 -21.01
N ALA A 73 36.70 10.27 -22.17
CA ALA A 73 35.62 11.22 -22.43
C ALA A 73 34.26 10.57 -22.73
N THR A 74 34.17 9.23 -22.60
CA THR A 74 32.90 8.52 -22.73
C THR A 74 31.94 9.05 -21.66
N PRO A 75 30.71 9.46 -22.03
CA PRO A 75 29.72 9.94 -21.08
C PRO A 75 29.47 8.94 -19.95
N PHE A 76 29.20 9.45 -18.75
CA PHE A 76 28.62 8.63 -17.68
C PHE A 76 27.13 8.37 -17.95
N ALA A 77 26.61 7.30 -17.37
CA ALA A 77 25.17 7.03 -17.40
C ALA A 77 24.42 8.24 -16.82
N PRO A 78 23.41 8.78 -17.54
CA PRO A 78 22.60 9.87 -17.00
C PRO A 78 21.74 9.37 -15.84
N VAL A 79 21.17 10.31 -15.08
CA VAL A 79 20.25 9.99 -13.98
C VAL A 79 18.88 10.57 -14.30
N ILE A 80 17.85 9.73 -14.22
CA ILE A 80 16.46 10.20 -14.22
C ILE A 80 16.12 10.57 -12.77
N THR A 81 15.80 11.84 -12.53
CA THR A 81 15.55 12.37 -11.18
C THR A 81 14.08 12.25 -10.79
N ASN A 82 13.18 12.61 -11.71
CA ASN A 82 11.75 12.47 -11.49
C ASN A 82 10.93 12.47 -12.78
N LEU A 83 9.66 12.09 -12.61
CA LEU A 83 8.62 12.16 -13.62
C LEU A 83 7.50 13.08 -13.13
N VAL A 84 6.98 13.94 -14.01
CA VAL A 84 5.94 14.92 -13.68
C VAL A 84 4.71 14.70 -14.56
N ASP A 85 3.56 14.50 -13.90
CA ASP A 85 2.23 14.45 -14.49
C ASP A 85 1.63 15.87 -14.56
N ALA A 86 1.15 16.27 -15.73
CA ALA A 86 0.61 17.61 -15.97
C ALA A 86 -0.92 17.68 -15.98
N THR A 87 -1.62 16.55 -15.93
CA THR A 87 -3.09 16.53 -16.00
C THR A 87 -3.70 15.58 -14.97
N GLY A 88 -5.02 15.64 -14.82
CA GLY A 88 -5.76 14.68 -14.01
C GLY A 88 -5.68 14.88 -12.48
N PRO A 89 -6.16 13.89 -11.71
CA PRO A 89 -6.31 14.01 -10.26
C PRO A 89 -4.97 13.97 -9.50
N HIS A 90 -3.91 13.41 -10.10
CA HIS A 90 -2.60 13.20 -9.46
C HIS A 90 -1.50 14.04 -10.11
N MET A 91 -1.81 15.29 -10.47
CA MET A 91 -0.83 16.23 -11.03
C MET A 91 0.37 16.42 -10.10
N GLY A 92 1.55 16.54 -10.69
CA GLY A 92 2.81 16.74 -9.99
C GLY A 92 3.74 15.54 -10.08
N ASN A 93 4.54 15.32 -9.04
CA ASN A 93 5.60 14.34 -9.05
C ASN A 93 5.06 12.90 -8.97
N VAL A 94 5.40 12.07 -9.95
CA VAL A 94 5.09 10.64 -9.97
C VAL A 94 6.31 9.90 -9.45
N ALA A 95 6.19 9.24 -8.29
CA ALA A 95 7.26 8.42 -7.72
C ALA A 95 7.49 7.14 -8.56
N PRO A 96 8.65 6.47 -8.43
CA PRO A 96 8.86 5.16 -9.06
C PRO A 96 7.78 4.16 -8.64
N GLY A 97 7.19 3.47 -9.61
CA GLY A 97 6.03 2.59 -9.44
C GLY A 97 4.67 3.30 -9.41
N GLY A 98 4.66 4.64 -9.47
CA GLY A 98 3.45 5.47 -9.44
C GLY A 98 2.66 5.46 -10.74
N ILE A 99 1.57 6.23 -10.74
CA ILE A 99 0.63 6.34 -11.86
C ILE A 99 0.62 7.79 -12.38
N ALA A 100 0.74 7.93 -13.70
CA ALA A 100 0.51 9.17 -14.43
C ALA A 100 -0.82 9.11 -15.19
N THR A 101 -1.53 10.22 -15.19
CA THR A 101 -2.79 10.41 -15.93
C THR A 101 -2.60 11.22 -17.21
N ASP A 102 -1.50 11.96 -17.32
CA ASP A 102 -0.98 12.45 -18.60
C ASP A 102 -0.23 11.34 -19.38
N SER A 103 -0.59 11.16 -20.66
CA SER A 103 0.11 10.26 -21.58
C SER A 103 1.41 10.84 -22.14
N HIS A 104 1.75 12.08 -21.83
CA HIS A 104 2.99 12.77 -22.20
C HIS A 104 3.71 13.30 -20.95
N PRO A 105 4.07 12.44 -19.99
CA PRO A 105 4.71 12.90 -18.77
C PRO A 105 6.06 13.54 -19.05
N THR A 106 6.43 14.54 -18.24
CA THR A 106 7.76 15.15 -18.34
C THR A 106 8.77 14.33 -17.54
N ILE A 107 9.80 13.82 -18.21
CA ILE A 107 10.90 13.05 -17.63
C ILE A 107 12.07 14.01 -17.44
N ASN A 108 12.51 14.21 -16.20
CA ASN A 108 13.65 15.06 -15.90
C ASN A 108 14.84 14.24 -15.43
N GLY A 109 16.03 14.79 -15.64
CA GLY A 109 17.24 14.18 -15.17
C GLY A 109 18.47 15.08 -15.20
N THR A 110 19.60 14.47 -14.89
CA THR A 110 20.92 15.09 -14.95
C THR A 110 21.86 14.32 -15.86
N GLY A 111 22.81 15.02 -16.47
CA GLY A 111 23.82 14.46 -17.35
C GLY A 111 25.02 15.40 -17.49
N HIS A 112 25.99 15.04 -18.32
CA HIS A 112 27.11 15.94 -18.63
C HIS A 112 26.64 17.01 -19.62
N ALA A 113 26.95 18.28 -19.32
CA ALA A 113 26.49 19.40 -20.12
C ALA A 113 26.92 19.28 -21.60
N GLY A 114 25.99 19.52 -22.52
CA GLY A 114 26.22 19.42 -23.96
C GLY A 114 26.13 18.01 -24.55
N ASP A 115 25.99 16.96 -23.72
CA ASP A 115 25.69 15.62 -24.23
C ASP A 115 24.24 15.51 -24.72
N THR A 116 23.98 14.53 -25.59
CA THR A 116 22.63 14.16 -26.03
C THR A 116 22.12 12.99 -25.22
N ILE A 117 20.97 13.15 -24.55
CA ILE A 117 20.27 12.09 -23.84
C ILE A 117 19.30 11.40 -24.79
N ASN A 118 19.41 10.08 -24.91
CA ASN A 118 18.42 9.24 -25.60
C ASN A 118 17.53 8.58 -24.55
N VAL A 119 16.21 8.77 -24.65
CA VAL A 119 15.23 8.26 -23.68
C VAL A 119 14.45 7.10 -24.30
N TYR A 120 14.41 5.98 -23.58
CA TYR A 120 13.76 4.75 -23.99
C TYR A 120 12.63 4.41 -23.03
N ASP A 121 11.59 3.76 -23.54
CA ASP A 121 10.64 3.00 -22.74
C ASP A 121 10.78 1.52 -23.11
N ASN A 122 11.17 0.71 -22.14
CA ASN A 122 11.65 -0.65 -22.39
C ASN A 122 12.69 -0.62 -23.53
N THR A 123 12.51 -1.37 -24.61
CA THR A 123 13.48 -1.40 -25.72
C THR A 123 13.24 -0.33 -26.79
N THR A 124 12.18 0.50 -26.65
CA THR A 124 11.76 1.44 -27.69
C THR A 124 12.32 2.83 -27.42
N LEU A 125 13.05 3.41 -28.39
CA LEU A 125 13.49 4.81 -28.32
C LEU A 125 12.28 5.72 -28.46
N LEU A 126 12.03 6.55 -27.43
CA LEU A 126 11.00 7.58 -27.47
C LEU A 126 11.49 8.83 -28.21
N GLY A 127 12.73 9.23 -27.94
CA GLY A 127 13.33 10.43 -28.51
C GLY A 127 14.62 10.83 -27.78
N SER A 128 15.07 12.06 -28.02
CA SER A 128 16.28 12.59 -27.40
C SER A 128 16.14 14.06 -27.02
N THR A 129 17.01 14.51 -26.11
CA THR A 129 17.11 15.89 -25.64
C THR A 129 18.55 16.25 -25.31
N LEU A 130 18.89 17.54 -25.26
CA LEU A 130 20.23 18.00 -24.92
C LEU A 130 20.33 18.27 -23.41
N VAL A 131 21.48 17.93 -22.81
CA VAL A 131 21.80 18.38 -21.46
C VAL A 131 22.20 19.86 -21.49
N GLY A 132 21.50 20.68 -20.69
CA GLY A 132 21.80 22.09 -20.51
C GLY A 132 23.17 22.35 -19.88
N ALA A 133 23.62 23.61 -19.93
CA ALA A 133 24.89 24.03 -19.35
C ALA A 133 24.96 23.85 -17.82
N ASP A 134 23.80 23.76 -17.16
CA ASP A 134 23.65 23.48 -15.73
C ASP A 134 23.67 21.98 -15.38
N GLY A 135 23.83 21.11 -16.38
CA GLY A 135 23.85 19.66 -16.20
C GLY A 135 22.46 19.02 -16.10
N THR A 136 21.38 19.78 -16.34
CA THR A 136 20.01 19.26 -16.30
C THR A 136 19.44 18.99 -17.70
N TRP A 137 18.51 18.06 -17.79
CA TRP A 137 17.75 17.80 -19.01
C TRP A 137 16.30 17.48 -18.69
N HIS A 138 15.42 17.78 -19.65
CA HIS A 138 14.00 17.47 -19.61
C HIS A 138 13.57 16.91 -20.96
N TYR A 139 12.69 15.91 -20.92
CA TYR A 139 12.14 15.27 -22.11
C TYR A 139 10.65 15.01 -21.91
N GLN A 140 9.84 15.47 -22.85
CA GLN A 140 8.42 15.14 -22.95
C GLN A 140 8.22 14.32 -24.23
N PRO A 141 7.67 13.09 -24.16
CA PRO A 141 7.37 12.30 -25.34
C PRO A 141 6.48 13.08 -26.31
N ALA A 142 6.81 13.08 -27.61
CA ALA A 142 5.99 13.74 -28.62
C ALA A 142 4.75 12.91 -28.99
N ALA A 143 4.87 11.59 -28.93
CA ALA A 143 3.77 10.65 -29.09
C ALA A 143 3.23 10.23 -27.71
N ALA A 144 1.91 10.10 -27.61
CA ALA A 144 1.26 9.61 -26.40
C ALA A 144 1.76 8.21 -26.05
N LEU A 145 2.19 8.04 -24.81
CA LEU A 145 2.49 6.73 -24.26
C LEU A 145 1.18 5.93 -24.13
N PRO A 146 1.16 4.65 -24.56
CA PRO A 146 -0.02 3.81 -24.42
C PRO A 146 -0.25 3.45 -22.95
N ASN A 147 -1.52 3.29 -22.53
CA ASN A 147 -1.81 2.91 -21.15
C ASN A 147 -1.13 1.60 -20.75
N GLY A 148 -0.80 1.50 -19.46
CA GLY A 148 -0.17 0.33 -18.87
C GLY A 148 1.18 0.66 -18.26
N ALA A 149 1.98 -0.38 -18.01
CA ALA A 149 3.26 -0.27 -17.36
C ALA A 149 4.36 0.21 -18.34
N HIS A 150 5.18 1.13 -17.86
CA HIS A 150 6.35 1.68 -18.54
C HIS A 150 7.58 1.50 -17.67
N ASN A 151 8.74 1.39 -18.32
CA ASN A 151 10.01 1.31 -17.64
C ASN A 151 11.03 2.14 -18.41
N VAL A 152 11.08 3.44 -18.09
CA VAL A 152 11.90 4.38 -18.85
C VAL A 152 13.34 4.39 -18.36
N HIS A 153 14.27 4.50 -19.29
CA HIS A 153 15.69 4.64 -18.99
C HIS A 153 16.35 5.51 -20.06
N ALA A 154 17.59 5.93 -19.79
CA ALA A 154 18.29 6.84 -20.66
C ALA A 154 19.76 6.44 -20.85
N THR A 155 20.32 6.84 -21.99
CA THR A 155 21.76 6.83 -22.26
C THR A 155 22.21 8.24 -22.65
N SER A 156 23.48 8.55 -22.41
CA SER A 156 24.12 9.80 -22.83
C SER A 156 25.07 9.53 -23.98
N THR A 157 25.04 10.36 -25.01
CA THR A 157 25.89 10.23 -26.21
C THR A 157 26.58 11.55 -26.52
N ASN A 158 27.89 11.47 -26.81
CA ASN A 158 28.68 12.56 -27.36
C ASN A 158 29.67 12.03 -28.40
N ALA A 159 30.61 12.88 -28.86
CA ALA A 159 31.59 12.49 -29.88
C ALA A 159 32.54 11.36 -29.45
N ALA A 160 32.71 11.14 -28.14
CA ALA A 160 33.58 10.10 -27.59
C ALA A 160 32.87 8.73 -27.45
N GLY A 161 31.53 8.70 -27.55
CA GLY A 161 30.75 7.47 -27.53
C GLY A 161 29.42 7.59 -26.80
N THR A 162 28.89 6.45 -26.36
CA THR A 162 27.64 6.34 -25.61
C THR A 162 27.93 5.75 -24.23
N SER A 163 27.25 6.26 -23.20
CA SER A 163 27.33 5.76 -21.83
C SER A 163 26.74 4.36 -21.64
N ASP A 164 26.96 3.81 -20.45
CA ASP A 164 26.08 2.78 -19.90
C ASP A 164 24.63 3.30 -19.73
N VAL A 165 23.69 2.38 -19.54
CA VAL A 165 22.27 2.70 -19.32
C VAL A 165 22.05 3.22 -17.89
N SER A 166 21.18 4.22 -17.73
CA SER A 166 20.74 4.70 -16.43
C SER A 166 20.00 3.63 -15.63
N ASN A 167 19.78 3.87 -14.33
CA ASN A 167 18.72 3.15 -13.62
C ASN A 167 17.38 3.37 -14.32
N ALA A 168 16.55 2.34 -14.32
CA ALA A 168 15.23 2.41 -14.93
C ALA A 168 14.21 3.02 -13.95
N TYR A 169 13.26 3.78 -14.49
CA TYR A 169 12.20 4.46 -13.75
C TYR A 169 10.85 3.85 -14.16
N ALA A 170 10.34 2.95 -13.32
CA ALA A 170 9.05 2.29 -13.56
C ALA A 170 7.89 3.24 -13.22
N PHE A 171 6.84 3.24 -14.04
CA PHE A 171 5.57 3.91 -13.74
C PHE A 171 4.45 3.30 -14.61
N SER A 172 3.21 3.72 -14.42
CA SER A 172 2.10 3.34 -15.32
C SER A 172 1.35 4.56 -15.83
N THR A 173 0.84 4.51 -17.07
CA THR A 173 -0.08 5.53 -17.58
C THR A 173 -1.51 5.01 -17.60
N THR A 174 -2.47 5.90 -17.32
CA THR A 174 -3.90 5.62 -17.44
C THR A 174 -4.69 6.79 -18.02
N GLN A 175 -5.72 6.48 -18.81
CA GLN A 175 -6.71 7.45 -19.29
C GLN A 175 -8.00 7.44 -18.46
N ILE A 176 -8.12 6.53 -17.50
CA ILE A 176 -9.30 6.40 -16.66
C ILE A 176 -8.89 5.94 -15.25
N MET A 177 -9.49 6.54 -14.24
CA MET A 177 -9.18 6.23 -12.85
C MET A 177 -10.43 6.34 -11.98
N VAL A 178 -10.64 5.39 -11.08
CA VAL A 178 -11.61 5.55 -9.98
C VAL A 178 -10.95 6.40 -8.91
N THR A 179 -11.57 7.53 -8.57
CA THR A 179 -11.04 8.49 -7.59
C THR A 179 -11.76 8.41 -6.25
N GLY A 180 -12.92 7.76 -6.19
CA GLY A 180 -13.64 7.53 -4.94
C GLY A 180 -14.82 6.57 -5.10
N VAL A 181 -15.18 5.92 -3.99
CA VAL A 181 -16.48 5.26 -3.79
C VAL A 181 -17.12 5.85 -2.52
N TYR A 182 -18.43 5.96 -2.54
CA TYR A 182 -19.18 6.56 -1.46
C TYR A 182 -20.26 5.57 -1.08
N SER A 183 -20.37 5.29 0.22
CA SER A 183 -21.44 4.51 0.81
C SER A 183 -22.38 5.48 1.52
N ASP A 184 -23.63 5.53 1.06
CA ASP A 184 -24.66 6.43 1.59
C ASP A 184 -24.21 7.91 1.71
N GLY A 185 -23.36 8.34 0.77
CA GLY A 185 -22.85 9.72 0.67
C GLY A 185 -21.54 10.00 1.42
N ALA A 186 -21.03 9.05 2.20
CA ALA A 186 -19.72 9.15 2.86
C ALA A 186 -18.63 8.45 2.05
N LEU A 187 -17.44 9.08 1.95
CA LEU A 187 -16.27 8.49 1.30
C LEU A 187 -15.80 7.26 2.09
N VAL A 188 -15.68 6.10 1.45
CA VAL A 188 -15.04 4.93 2.09
C VAL A 188 -13.51 5.12 2.06
N SER A 189 -12.77 4.71 3.08
CA SER A 189 -11.31 4.71 2.96
C SER A 189 -10.87 3.58 2.02
N GLN A 190 -9.67 3.67 1.44
CA GLN A 190 -9.06 2.50 0.79
C GLN A 190 -8.93 1.35 1.80
N GLY A 191 -9.48 0.19 1.46
CA GLY A 191 -9.61 -0.96 2.34
C GLY A 191 -10.75 -0.89 3.37
N GLY A 192 -11.56 0.17 3.35
CA GLY A 192 -12.68 0.37 4.27
C GLY A 192 -13.93 -0.43 3.91
N THR A 193 -14.95 -0.37 4.75
CA THR A 193 -16.20 -1.10 4.55
C THR A 193 -17.24 -0.22 3.87
N ALA A 194 -17.93 -0.75 2.86
CA ALA A 194 -19.05 -0.07 2.22
C ALA A 194 -20.34 -0.87 2.46
N THR A 195 -21.46 -0.16 2.64
CA THR A 195 -22.79 -0.76 2.75
C THR A 195 -23.80 -0.02 1.87
N GLY A 196 -24.93 -0.66 1.59
CA GLY A 196 -26.06 0.03 0.95
C GLY A 196 -25.81 0.39 -0.52
N THR A 197 -26.11 1.64 -0.89
CA THR A 197 -25.94 2.10 -2.28
C THR A 197 -24.55 2.67 -2.46
N LEU A 198 -23.81 2.18 -3.46
CA LEU A 198 -22.50 2.71 -3.79
C LEU A 198 -22.62 3.81 -4.84
N THR A 199 -21.96 4.93 -4.59
CA THR A 199 -21.73 5.95 -5.61
C THR A 199 -20.24 6.01 -5.91
N LEU A 200 -19.86 5.79 -7.15
CA LEU A 200 -18.48 5.86 -7.59
C LEU A 200 -18.24 7.18 -8.29
N THR A 201 -17.08 7.77 -8.04
CA THR A 201 -16.55 8.89 -8.80
C THR A 201 -15.22 8.50 -9.42
N GLY A 202 -14.96 9.01 -10.61
CA GLY A 202 -13.66 8.84 -11.22
C GLY A 202 -13.35 9.90 -12.25
N TRP A 203 -12.12 9.86 -12.72
CA TRP A 203 -11.58 10.75 -13.73
C TRP A 203 -11.42 10.01 -15.06
N ILE A 204 -11.69 10.72 -16.16
CA ILE A 204 -11.47 10.24 -17.52
C ILE A 204 -10.78 11.33 -18.35
N ALA A 205 -9.74 10.95 -19.08
CA ALA A 205 -8.95 11.87 -19.90
C ALA A 205 -9.77 12.43 -21.08
N ASP A 206 -10.50 11.55 -21.78
CA ASP A 206 -11.36 11.89 -22.91
C ASP A 206 -12.82 11.49 -22.61
N PRO A 207 -13.69 12.46 -22.30
CA PRO A 207 -15.11 12.21 -22.02
C PRO A 207 -15.87 11.55 -23.18
N SER A 208 -15.37 11.66 -24.42
CA SER A 208 -16.00 11.03 -25.59
C SER A 208 -15.99 9.51 -25.51
N LEU A 209 -15.04 8.93 -24.75
CA LEU A 209 -14.93 7.50 -24.51
C LEU A 209 -16.14 6.90 -23.78
N ALA A 210 -16.82 7.70 -22.95
CA ALA A 210 -18.03 7.28 -22.25
C ALA A 210 -19.13 6.82 -23.23
N SER A 211 -19.28 7.53 -24.34
CA SER A 211 -20.25 7.20 -25.39
C SER A 211 -19.86 5.98 -26.25
N LYS A 212 -18.61 5.51 -26.14
CA LYS A 212 -18.03 4.46 -27.02
C LYS A 212 -17.94 3.08 -26.38
N GLY A 213 -18.21 2.94 -25.08
CA GLY A 213 -18.18 1.66 -24.38
C GLY A 213 -17.29 1.74 -23.15
N MET A 214 -17.67 2.57 -22.19
CA MET A 214 -17.06 2.51 -20.87
C MET A 214 -17.79 1.46 -20.02
N ALA A 215 -17.04 0.81 -19.15
CA ALA A 215 -17.57 -0.19 -18.24
C ALA A 215 -16.82 -0.13 -16.90
N LEU A 216 -17.55 -0.33 -15.82
CA LEU A 216 -16.99 -0.51 -14.49
C LEU A 216 -16.95 -2.01 -14.21
N TYR A 217 -15.86 -2.46 -13.63
CA TYR A 217 -15.63 -3.84 -13.28
C TYR A 217 -15.37 -3.93 -11.80
N ILE A 218 -15.95 -4.95 -11.16
CA ILE A 218 -15.58 -5.36 -9.82
C ILE A 218 -14.83 -6.68 -9.93
N SER A 219 -13.79 -6.83 -9.12
CA SER A 219 -13.09 -8.09 -8.94
C SER A 219 -12.89 -8.32 -7.45
N GLY A 220 -12.89 -9.57 -7.00
CA GLY A 220 -12.87 -9.90 -5.57
C GLY A 220 -13.96 -10.88 -5.18
N GLY A 221 -13.87 -11.47 -3.98
CA GLY A 221 -14.69 -12.60 -3.57
C GLY A 221 -14.47 -13.86 -4.42
N ASN A 222 -15.43 -14.80 -4.35
CA ASN A 222 -15.43 -16.07 -5.09
C ASN A 222 -15.73 -15.95 -6.60
N GLN A 223 -15.80 -14.73 -7.14
CA GLN A 223 -16.58 -14.42 -8.34
C GLN A 223 -15.76 -13.99 -9.58
N GLY A 224 -14.43 -13.87 -9.46
CA GLY A 224 -13.60 -13.34 -10.55
C GLY A 224 -13.97 -11.90 -10.93
N THR A 225 -13.58 -11.44 -12.11
CA THR A 225 -13.90 -10.07 -12.59
C THR A 225 -15.29 -10.03 -13.24
N THR A 226 -16.21 -9.24 -12.70
CA THR A 226 -17.59 -9.05 -13.19
C THR A 226 -17.82 -7.59 -13.61
N VAL A 227 -18.65 -7.37 -14.64
CA VAL A 227 -19.08 -6.04 -15.06
C VAL A 227 -20.10 -5.49 -14.06
N LEU A 228 -19.75 -4.41 -13.36
CA LEU A 228 -20.66 -3.64 -12.51
C LEU A 228 -21.60 -2.73 -13.30
N TRP A 229 -21.12 -2.26 -14.44
CA TRP A 229 -21.86 -1.37 -15.32
C TRP A 229 -21.23 -1.39 -16.70
N ASP A 230 -22.03 -1.35 -17.75
CA ASP A 230 -21.62 -1.03 -19.12
C ASP A 230 -22.72 -0.23 -19.82
N ASN A 231 -22.43 0.30 -21.01
CA ASN A 231 -23.38 1.09 -21.80
C ASN A 231 -24.68 0.33 -22.21
N SER A 232 -24.75 -1.00 -22.00
CA SER A 232 -25.90 -1.85 -22.33
C SER A 232 -26.79 -2.18 -21.13
N VAL A 233 -26.26 -2.11 -19.90
CA VAL A 233 -26.99 -2.37 -18.65
C VAL A 233 -27.42 -1.05 -17.99
N GLN A 234 -28.72 -0.89 -17.71
CA GLN A 234 -29.24 0.35 -17.11
C GLN A 234 -28.74 0.56 -15.67
N GLY A 235 -27.78 1.47 -15.53
CA GLY A 235 -27.45 2.25 -14.33
C GLY A 235 -27.11 3.68 -14.75
N THR A 236 -27.40 4.69 -13.92
CA THR A 236 -27.18 6.10 -14.27
C THR A 236 -25.72 6.47 -14.07
N MET A 237 -24.86 6.13 -15.04
CA MET A 237 -23.55 6.75 -15.12
C MET A 237 -23.67 8.08 -15.87
N THR A 238 -23.20 9.14 -15.24
CA THR A 238 -23.11 10.48 -15.84
C THR A 238 -21.65 10.86 -16.01
N VAL A 239 -21.31 11.38 -17.19
CA VAL A 239 -20.00 11.99 -17.43
C VAL A 239 -20.21 13.48 -17.63
N ASN A 240 -19.57 14.28 -16.78
CA ASN A 240 -19.63 15.73 -16.82
C ASN A 240 -18.20 16.28 -16.89
N GLY A 241 -17.79 16.70 -18.09
CA GLY A 241 -16.39 16.97 -18.37
C GLY A 241 -15.55 15.71 -18.11
N ASN A 242 -14.42 15.86 -17.44
CA ASN A 242 -13.48 14.78 -17.12
C ASN A 242 -13.87 13.94 -15.91
N ILE A 243 -15.06 14.15 -15.34
CA ILE A 243 -15.54 13.40 -14.17
C ILE A 243 -16.65 12.45 -14.61
N PHE A 244 -16.52 11.18 -14.25
CA PHE A 244 -17.63 10.24 -14.30
C PHE A 244 -18.14 9.96 -12.89
N THR A 245 -19.46 9.81 -12.78
CA THR A 245 -20.13 9.37 -11.57
C THR A 245 -21.05 8.23 -11.94
N ALA A 246 -21.02 7.14 -11.17
CA ALA A 246 -21.90 6.01 -11.36
C ALA A 246 -22.56 5.66 -10.03
N THR A 247 -23.86 5.48 -10.02
CA THR A 247 -24.56 4.89 -8.88
C THR A 247 -24.80 3.42 -9.14
N VAL A 248 -24.26 2.58 -8.27
CA VAL A 248 -24.54 1.15 -8.21
C VAL A 248 -25.54 0.97 -7.07
N ALA A 249 -26.82 1.01 -7.43
CA ALA A 249 -27.89 0.54 -6.56
C ALA A 249 -28.15 -0.95 -6.84
N GLN A 250 -28.68 -1.70 -5.87
CA GLN A 250 -29.26 -3.01 -6.14
C GLN A 250 -30.39 -2.85 -7.16
N ASN A 251 -30.08 -3.01 -8.46
CA ASN A 251 -31.08 -3.04 -9.50
C ASN A 251 -31.44 -4.54 -9.71
N PRO A 252 -32.69 -4.94 -9.42
CA PRO A 252 -33.13 -6.34 -9.51
C PRO A 252 -33.13 -6.90 -10.94
N ASN A 253 -32.81 -6.09 -11.95
CA ASN A 253 -32.64 -6.50 -13.35
C ASN A 253 -31.17 -6.55 -13.81
N PHE A 254 -30.18 -6.34 -12.92
CA PHE A 254 -28.79 -6.65 -13.28
C PHE A 254 -28.60 -8.17 -13.32
N PRO A 255 -27.96 -8.72 -14.36
CA PRO A 255 -27.69 -10.16 -14.46
C PRO A 255 -26.59 -10.63 -13.51
N VAL A 256 -26.20 -9.84 -12.50
CA VAL A 256 -25.38 -10.33 -11.39
C VAL A 256 -26.30 -11.03 -10.40
N ASN A 257 -26.83 -12.17 -10.83
CA ASN A 257 -27.69 -13.05 -10.04
C ASN A 257 -26.85 -13.91 -9.08
N LEU A 258 -25.82 -13.29 -8.47
CA LEU A 258 -24.94 -13.92 -7.50
C LEU A 258 -24.77 -12.91 -6.36
N PRO A 259 -25.16 -13.25 -5.12
CA PRO A 259 -24.91 -12.39 -3.97
C PRO A 259 -23.40 -12.20 -3.89
N LEU A 260 -22.94 -10.97 -4.03
CA LEU A 260 -21.57 -10.62 -3.70
C LEU A 260 -21.41 -10.92 -2.19
N GLU A 261 -20.57 -11.90 -1.86
CA GLU A 261 -20.31 -12.33 -0.48
C GLU A 261 -19.47 -11.28 0.26
N SER A 262 -19.44 -11.28 1.59
CA SER A 262 -18.52 -10.40 2.32
C SER A 262 -17.07 -10.70 1.92
N SER A 263 -16.45 -9.79 1.19
CA SER A 263 -15.10 -9.97 0.67
C SER A 263 -14.45 -8.64 0.30
N THR A 264 -13.14 -8.67 0.10
CA THR A 264 -12.39 -7.55 -0.48
C THR A 264 -12.68 -7.46 -1.96
N TYR A 265 -13.23 -6.33 -2.37
CA TYR A 265 -13.52 -6.02 -3.76
C TYR A 265 -12.64 -4.88 -4.25
N HIS A 266 -12.13 -5.01 -5.46
CA HIS A 266 -11.46 -3.98 -6.23
C HIS A 266 -12.37 -3.53 -7.36
N ILE A 267 -12.64 -2.23 -7.43
CA ILE A 267 -13.34 -1.65 -8.57
C ILE A 267 -12.35 -1.01 -9.52
N ASP A 268 -12.37 -1.48 -10.76
CA ASP A 268 -11.65 -0.89 -11.88
C ASP A 268 -12.63 -0.23 -12.85
N ALA A 269 -12.19 0.84 -13.50
CA ALA A 269 -12.89 1.41 -14.64
C ALA A 269 -12.13 1.04 -15.92
N ARG A 270 -12.85 0.67 -16.97
CA ARG A 270 -12.27 0.45 -18.31
C ARG A 270 -13.04 1.23 -19.33
N ALA A 271 -12.33 1.88 -20.24
CA ALA A 271 -12.90 2.53 -21.41
C ALA A 271 -12.41 1.85 -22.68
N VAL A 272 -13.27 1.76 -23.69
CA VAL A 272 -12.90 1.33 -25.03
C VAL A 272 -12.61 2.57 -25.88
N GLY A 273 -11.37 2.66 -26.39
CA GLY A 273 -10.91 3.74 -27.27
C GLY A 273 -11.61 3.77 -28.63
N ALA A 274 -11.45 4.86 -29.39
CA ALA A 274 -11.96 4.99 -30.77
C ALA A 274 -11.44 3.93 -31.76
N SER A 275 -10.36 3.24 -31.41
CA SER A 275 -9.75 2.12 -32.15
C SER A 275 -10.26 0.74 -31.72
N GLY A 276 -11.17 0.64 -30.74
CA GLY A 276 -11.68 -0.62 -30.20
C GLY A 276 -10.77 -1.31 -29.18
N GLN A 277 -9.63 -0.72 -28.81
CA GLN A 277 -8.77 -1.29 -27.76
C GLN A 277 -9.27 -0.94 -26.35
N VAL A 278 -9.33 -1.97 -25.50
CA VAL A 278 -9.62 -1.90 -24.08
C VAL A 278 -8.39 -1.34 -23.38
N THR A 279 -8.46 -0.13 -22.85
CA THR A 279 -7.41 0.44 -22.01
C THR A 279 -7.63 -0.05 -20.58
N THR A 280 -7.23 -1.31 -20.32
CA THR A 280 -7.16 -1.84 -18.97
C THR A 280 -6.07 -1.14 -18.22
N VAL A 281 -6.38 -0.65 -17.03
CA VAL A 281 -5.37 -0.51 -16.01
C VAL A 281 -5.95 -1.25 -14.81
N SER A 282 -5.68 -2.56 -14.74
CA SER A 282 -5.84 -3.31 -13.49
C SER A 282 -4.52 -3.13 -12.74
N ASN A 283 -4.34 -1.96 -12.12
CA ASN A 283 -3.31 -1.79 -11.11
C ASN A 283 -4.05 -1.89 -9.78
N PRO A 284 -3.69 -2.83 -8.89
CA PRO A 284 -4.27 -2.90 -7.55
C PRO A 284 -4.10 -1.59 -6.75
N ALA A 285 -3.22 -0.68 -7.17
CA ALA A 285 -3.11 0.68 -6.64
C ALA A 285 -4.09 1.73 -7.23
N MET A 286 -4.86 1.42 -8.29
CA MET A 286 -5.93 2.30 -8.82
C MET A 286 -7.32 1.72 -8.67
N GLY A 287 -7.42 0.49 -8.17
CA GLY A 287 -8.67 -0.05 -7.71
C GLY A 287 -9.05 0.64 -6.40
N TRP A 288 -10.34 0.96 -6.25
CA TRP A 288 -10.85 1.24 -4.92
C TRP A 288 -11.15 -0.08 -4.24
N THR A 289 -10.42 -0.33 -3.16
CA THR A 289 -10.55 -1.54 -2.38
C THR A 289 -11.55 -1.26 -1.28
N PHE A 290 -12.62 -2.04 -1.22
CA PHE A 290 -13.56 -1.95 -0.11
C PHE A 290 -14.06 -3.35 0.23
N THR A 291 -14.45 -3.54 1.48
CA THR A 291 -15.14 -4.74 1.92
C THR A 291 -16.63 -4.46 1.85
N ASP A 292 -17.38 -5.21 1.03
CA ASP A 292 -18.85 -5.10 1.02
C ASP A 292 -19.44 -5.99 2.11
N ASN A 293 -20.57 -5.56 2.69
CA ASN A 293 -21.34 -6.32 3.67
C ASN A 293 -22.81 -6.38 3.23
N PHE A 294 -23.09 -7.21 2.22
CA PHE A 294 -24.42 -7.36 1.60
C PHE A 294 -25.53 -7.91 2.51
N ASN A 295 -25.21 -8.36 3.72
CA ASN A 295 -26.21 -8.90 4.67
C ASN A 295 -27.15 -7.84 5.25
N ALA A 296 -26.92 -6.54 5.01
CA ALA A 296 -27.71 -5.47 5.60
C ALA A 296 -29.09 -5.20 4.95
N LYS A 297 -29.47 -5.83 3.83
CA LYS A 297 -30.67 -5.40 3.04
C LYS A 297 -31.69 -6.45 2.57
N LEU A 298 -31.82 -7.60 3.23
CA LEU A 298 -32.98 -8.49 3.03
C LEU A 298 -33.90 -8.53 4.27
N ALA A 299 -34.66 -7.44 4.46
CA ALA A 299 -36.05 -7.61 4.87
C ALA A 299 -36.83 -7.84 3.55
N THR A 300 -37.73 -8.81 3.38
CA THR A 300 -38.89 -9.13 4.22
C THR A 300 -39.57 -10.46 3.78
N VAL A 301 -40.46 -10.99 4.65
CA VAL A 301 -41.64 -11.90 4.42
C VAL A 301 -41.33 -13.42 4.34
N SER A 302 -41.94 -14.35 5.09
CA SER A 302 -42.93 -14.38 6.19
C SER A 302 -42.99 -15.80 6.75
N ALA A 303 -43.32 -15.96 8.04
CA ALA A 303 -44.23 -17.02 8.49
C ALA A 303 -44.91 -16.60 9.79
N THR A 304 -46.21 -16.35 9.71
CA THR A 304 -47.14 -16.34 10.84
C THR A 304 -47.02 -17.66 11.60
N HIS A 305 -46.69 -17.61 12.89
CA HIS A 305 -46.84 -18.78 13.75
C HIS A 305 -48.31 -18.92 14.13
N VAL A 306 -48.97 -19.95 13.59
CA VAL A 306 -50.18 -20.54 14.17
C VAL A 306 -49.70 -21.61 15.13
N ASP A 307 -50.09 -21.48 16.39
CA ASP A 307 -49.84 -22.46 17.43
C ASP A 307 -50.76 -23.68 17.27
N ALA A 308 -50.16 -24.88 17.17
CA ALA A 308 -50.76 -26.18 17.52
C ALA A 308 -49.68 -27.29 17.52
N SER A 309 -49.33 -27.79 18.71
CA SER A 309 -48.47 -28.97 18.98
C SER A 309 -48.99 -30.29 18.34
N PRO A 310 -48.40 -31.49 18.59
CA PRO A 310 -47.00 -31.96 18.50
C PRO A 310 -46.88 -33.28 17.65
N ALA A 311 -45.72 -33.60 17.06
CA ALA A 311 -45.24 -34.99 16.83
C ALA A 311 -43.83 -35.03 16.20
N ILE A 312 -43.06 -36.03 16.65
CA ILE A 312 -41.67 -36.40 16.33
C ILE A 312 -41.63 -37.22 15.03
N ASP A 313 -40.58 -37.09 14.19
CA ASP A 313 -39.95 -38.25 13.53
C ASP A 313 -38.46 -38.00 13.21
N ASP A 314 -37.66 -39.02 13.47
CA ASP A 314 -36.23 -39.01 13.80
C ASP A 314 -35.45 -39.77 12.72
N ALA A 315 -35.31 -39.15 11.54
CA ALA A 315 -34.58 -39.75 10.41
C ALA A 315 -33.70 -38.78 9.58
N ALA A 316 -33.63 -37.50 9.95
CA ALA A 316 -32.66 -36.55 9.38
C ALA A 316 -31.48 -36.24 10.32
N VAL A 317 -31.51 -36.76 11.55
CA VAL A 317 -30.51 -36.60 12.62
C VAL A 317 -29.17 -37.27 12.31
N LEU A 318 -29.07 -38.05 11.21
CA LEU A 318 -27.80 -38.69 10.78
C LEU A 318 -27.04 -37.96 9.66
N ALA A 319 -27.56 -36.86 9.11
CA ALA A 319 -26.82 -35.96 8.20
C ALA A 319 -26.31 -34.69 8.91
N ALA A 320 -26.64 -34.53 10.19
CA ALA A 320 -26.43 -33.31 10.98
C ALA A 320 -25.05 -33.21 11.67
N ASN A 321 -24.01 -33.93 11.22
CA ASN A 321 -22.73 -33.97 11.96
C ASN A 321 -21.46 -33.82 11.12
N ALA A 322 -21.52 -33.14 9.97
CA ALA A 322 -20.32 -32.82 9.19
C ALA A 322 -20.47 -31.45 8.49
N SER A 323 -20.27 -30.37 9.25
CA SER A 323 -19.73 -29.06 8.83
C SER A 323 -20.28 -27.93 9.71
N VAL A 324 -19.89 -27.91 10.97
CA VAL A 324 -19.99 -26.69 11.77
C VAL A 324 -19.00 -25.70 11.15
N SER A 325 -19.52 -24.68 10.46
CA SER A 325 -18.73 -23.54 9.97
C SER A 325 -18.45 -22.59 11.15
N PRO A 326 -17.19 -22.25 11.45
CA PRO A 326 -16.87 -21.31 12.54
C PRO A 326 -16.64 -19.88 12.03
N VAL A 327 -17.38 -18.96 12.66
CA VAL A 327 -17.15 -17.51 12.91
C VAL A 327 -16.31 -16.73 11.89
N ALA A 328 -16.97 -16.01 10.99
CA ALA A 328 -16.39 -14.91 10.21
C ALA A 328 -17.37 -13.71 10.13
N SER A 329 -16.82 -12.51 10.45
CA SER A 329 -17.42 -11.16 10.40
C SER A 329 -18.65 -10.89 11.29
N GLN A 330 -18.44 -10.06 12.32
CA GLN A 330 -19.49 -9.44 13.11
C GLN A 330 -20.20 -8.37 12.26
N ALA A 331 -21.33 -8.75 11.68
CA ALA A 331 -22.28 -7.84 11.05
C ALA A 331 -23.60 -7.94 11.81
N GLY A 332 -23.69 -7.25 12.94
CA GLY A 332 -24.91 -7.26 13.75
C GLY A 332 -24.80 -6.31 14.92
N HIS A 333 -25.13 -5.04 14.70
CA HIS A 333 -25.10 -3.94 15.68
C HIS A 333 -23.70 -3.45 16.06
N HIS A 334 -23.29 -2.31 15.50
CA HIS A 334 -22.35 -1.37 16.12
C HIS A 334 -23.19 -0.35 16.89
N ALA A 335 -23.30 -0.51 18.20
CA ALA A 335 -23.83 0.57 19.03
C ALA A 335 -22.65 1.44 19.46
N ALA A 336 -22.68 2.73 19.13
CA ALA A 336 -21.71 3.67 19.66
C ALA A 336 -22.16 4.12 21.06
N VAL A 337 -21.27 4.04 22.03
CA VAL A 337 -21.51 4.53 23.40
C VAL A 337 -20.56 5.68 23.71
N GLY A 338 -21.12 6.80 24.19
CA GLY A 338 -20.40 7.92 24.76
C GLY A 338 -20.19 7.75 26.28
N GLU A 339 -19.56 8.74 26.93
CA GLU A 339 -19.12 8.68 28.35
C GLU A 339 -20.18 8.26 29.38
N HIS A 340 -21.48 8.34 29.05
CA HIS A 340 -22.60 8.07 29.97
C HIS A 340 -23.53 6.94 29.50
N ASP A 341 -23.25 6.33 28.35
CA ASP A 341 -24.18 5.37 27.74
C ASP A 341 -23.98 3.96 28.30
N THR A 342 -24.99 3.10 28.13
CA THR A 342 -24.93 1.68 28.50
C THR A 342 -25.17 0.84 27.25
N PHE A 343 -24.34 -0.18 27.05
CA PHE A 343 -24.58 -1.19 26.04
C PHE A 343 -25.16 -2.47 26.65
N LYS A 344 -26.25 -2.95 26.05
CA LYS A 344 -26.80 -4.29 26.29
C LYS A 344 -26.93 -5.01 24.94
N GLY A 345 -26.20 -6.10 24.80
CA GLY A 345 -26.15 -6.92 23.61
C GLY A 345 -27.48 -7.61 23.33
N THR A 346 -27.70 -7.93 22.07
CA THR A 346 -28.84 -8.71 21.59
C THR A 346 -28.46 -10.19 21.47
N THR A 347 -29.39 -11.05 21.09
CA THR A 347 -29.05 -12.44 20.75
C THR A 347 -28.16 -12.47 19.50
N GLY A 348 -27.06 -13.26 19.51
CA GLY A 348 -26.11 -13.34 18.41
C GLY A 348 -24.90 -12.42 18.58
N ASN A 349 -24.02 -12.39 17.58
CA ASN A 349 -22.80 -11.59 17.68
C ASN A 349 -23.12 -10.09 17.66
N ALA A 350 -22.44 -9.27 18.48
CA ALA A 350 -22.62 -7.82 18.47
C ALA A 350 -21.36 -7.02 18.85
N THR A 351 -21.18 -5.86 18.24
CA THR A 351 -20.04 -4.98 18.48
C THR A 351 -20.48 -3.69 19.19
N VAL A 352 -19.71 -3.21 20.15
CA VAL A 352 -19.94 -1.89 20.76
C VAL A 352 -18.74 -1.01 20.55
N ASP A 353 -18.94 0.12 19.88
CA ASP A 353 -17.90 1.10 19.63
C ASP A 353 -17.79 2.03 20.84
N LEU A 354 -16.67 1.97 21.53
CA LEU A 354 -16.33 2.86 22.64
C LEU A 354 -15.74 4.16 22.07
N ASN A 355 -16.59 5.18 21.94
CA ASN A 355 -16.22 6.50 21.43
C ASN A 355 -15.74 7.47 22.54
N ALA A 356 -15.37 6.90 23.68
CA ALA A 356 -14.82 7.61 24.84
C ALA A 356 -13.60 6.85 25.35
N ASP A 357 -12.70 7.56 26.02
CA ASP A 357 -11.60 6.91 26.75
C ASP A 357 -12.18 5.91 27.77
N PRO A 358 -11.75 4.63 27.80
CA PRO A 358 -12.33 3.62 28.69
C PRO A 358 -12.24 4.01 30.17
N ALA A 359 -11.17 4.68 30.59
CA ALA A 359 -11.03 5.14 31.97
C ALA A 359 -11.95 6.33 32.30
N ALA A 360 -12.42 7.08 31.29
CA ALA A 360 -13.48 8.08 31.45
C ALA A 360 -14.88 7.43 31.43
N TYR A 361 -15.16 6.56 30.45
CA TYR A 361 -16.43 5.86 30.29
C TYR A 361 -16.82 5.07 31.55
N PHE A 362 -15.92 4.22 32.04
CA PHE A 362 -16.19 3.39 33.22
C PHE A 362 -16.04 4.15 34.56
N LYS A 363 -15.81 5.48 34.58
CA LYS A 363 -16.00 6.27 35.82
C LYS A 363 -17.46 6.50 36.14
N ASP A 364 -18.34 6.51 35.14
CA ASP A 364 -19.77 6.64 35.39
C ASP A 364 -20.33 5.38 36.06
N ALA A 365 -21.15 5.56 37.10
CA ALA A 365 -21.80 4.47 37.81
C ALA A 365 -22.84 3.72 36.96
N THR A 366 -23.39 4.33 35.91
CA THR A 366 -24.38 3.71 35.02
C THR A 366 -23.77 3.09 33.76
N ALA A 367 -22.52 3.40 33.42
CA ALA A 367 -21.85 2.81 32.26
C ALA A 367 -21.59 1.31 32.46
N HIS A 368 -22.21 0.49 31.60
CA HIS A 368 -22.00 -0.96 31.55
C HIS A 368 -21.90 -1.42 30.10
N ILE A 369 -21.19 -2.52 29.89
CA ILE A 369 -21.16 -3.27 28.64
C ILE A 369 -21.56 -4.70 28.98
N GLU A 370 -22.78 -5.05 28.63
CA GLU A 370 -23.33 -6.38 28.85
C GLU A 370 -23.56 -7.04 27.49
N GLY A 371 -23.01 -8.22 27.22
CA GLY A 371 -23.39 -9.01 26.06
C GLY A 371 -24.78 -9.63 26.21
N GLY A 372 -25.35 -10.02 25.07
CA GLY A 372 -26.63 -10.70 25.00
C GLY A 372 -26.49 -12.23 24.95
N ALA A 373 -27.59 -12.92 24.69
CA ALA A 373 -27.61 -14.38 24.71
C ALA A 373 -27.03 -14.98 23.42
N GLY A 374 -25.91 -15.69 23.54
CA GLY A 374 -25.28 -16.44 22.45
C GLY A 374 -24.60 -15.56 21.40
N GLY A 375 -23.60 -16.11 20.71
CA GLY A 375 -22.75 -15.37 19.78
C GLY A 375 -21.52 -14.75 20.46
N VAL A 376 -20.77 -13.97 19.70
CA VAL A 376 -19.54 -13.28 20.12
C VAL A 376 -19.80 -11.78 20.21
N HIS A 377 -19.64 -11.22 21.39
CA HIS A 377 -19.79 -9.80 21.66
C HIS A 377 -18.42 -9.13 21.79
N THR A 378 -18.26 -7.95 21.19
CA THR A 378 -16.96 -7.30 21.05
C THR A 378 -17.00 -5.80 21.32
N PRO A 379 -16.45 -5.34 22.45
CA PRO A 379 -16.04 -3.97 22.63
C PRO A 379 -14.92 -3.62 21.66
N HIS A 380 -15.10 -2.51 20.96
CA HIS A 380 -14.15 -1.97 19.99
C HIS A 380 -13.70 -0.57 20.43
N LEU A 381 -12.38 -0.41 20.59
CA LEU A 381 -11.76 0.87 20.96
C LEU A 381 -11.56 1.75 19.72
N THR A 382 -12.24 2.89 19.66
CA THR A 382 -12.19 3.76 18.47
C THR A 382 -11.07 4.81 18.52
N GLY A 383 -10.43 5.01 19.67
CA GLY A 383 -9.36 6.00 19.86
C GLY A 383 -7.96 5.40 19.88
N ASP A 384 -6.95 6.26 19.96
CA ASP A 384 -5.54 5.86 20.11
C ASP A 384 -5.07 5.98 21.57
N HIS A 385 -4.08 5.18 21.98
CA HIS A 385 -3.46 5.20 23.31
C HIS A 385 -4.44 4.99 24.50
N GLN A 386 -5.54 4.30 24.26
CA GLN A 386 -6.55 3.94 25.23
C GLN A 386 -6.12 2.70 26.02
N ALA A 387 -6.48 2.66 27.30
CA ALA A 387 -6.23 1.51 28.17
C ALA A 387 -7.55 0.95 28.69
N LEU A 388 -7.85 -0.30 28.33
CA LEU A 388 -8.98 -1.07 28.84
C LEU A 388 -8.48 -2.08 29.89
N ASP A 389 -8.75 -1.81 31.16
CA ASP A 389 -8.36 -2.69 32.27
C ASP A 389 -9.54 -3.55 32.74
N LEU A 390 -9.69 -4.73 32.13
CA LEU A 390 -10.75 -5.68 32.47
C LEU A 390 -10.62 -6.21 33.91
N THR A 391 -9.40 -6.26 34.47
CA THR A 391 -9.18 -6.76 35.83
C THR A 391 -9.93 -5.96 36.89
N SER A 392 -10.32 -4.72 36.56
CA SER A 392 -11.12 -3.84 37.41
C SER A 392 -12.61 -3.77 37.04
N LEU A 393 -13.00 -4.37 35.92
CA LEU A 393 -14.31 -4.19 35.30
C LEU A 393 -15.14 -5.47 35.23
N THR A 394 -14.56 -6.65 35.47
CA THR A 394 -15.29 -7.93 35.44
C THR A 394 -15.52 -8.52 36.84
N GLY A 395 -16.31 -9.58 36.92
CA GLY A 395 -16.55 -10.37 38.12
C GLY A 395 -18.03 -10.59 38.42
N LYS A 396 -18.33 -11.32 39.51
CA LYS A 396 -19.71 -11.63 39.93
C LYS A 396 -20.26 -10.66 40.98
N THR A 397 -19.70 -9.46 41.08
CA THR A 397 -20.10 -8.44 42.06
C THR A 397 -20.89 -7.33 41.39
N ALA A 398 -21.64 -6.54 42.17
CA ALA A 398 -22.35 -5.37 41.67
C ALA A 398 -21.44 -4.23 41.14
N ALA A 399 -20.12 -4.37 41.28
CA ALA A 399 -19.13 -3.44 40.73
C ALA A 399 -18.66 -3.85 39.32
N ALA A 400 -19.03 -5.04 38.83
CA ALA A 400 -18.69 -5.48 37.48
C ALA A 400 -19.45 -4.63 36.45
N LYS A 401 -18.71 -4.06 35.51
CA LYS A 401 -19.23 -3.21 34.44
C LYS A 401 -19.17 -3.86 33.07
N VAL A 402 -18.42 -4.96 32.95
CA VAL A 402 -18.28 -5.73 31.71
C VAL A 402 -18.67 -7.19 31.98
N SER A 403 -19.58 -7.74 31.18
CA SER A 403 -20.03 -9.14 31.27
C SER A 403 -20.48 -9.69 29.92
N GLY A 404 -20.29 -10.98 29.68
CA GLY A 404 -20.75 -11.67 28.46
C GLY A 404 -20.06 -11.15 27.20
N ILE A 405 -18.74 -10.97 27.27
CA ILE A 405 -17.93 -10.44 26.17
C ILE A 405 -16.89 -11.47 25.78
N GLU A 406 -16.98 -11.94 24.54
CA GLU A 406 -16.18 -13.08 24.08
C GLU A 406 -14.92 -12.66 23.29
N ALA A 407 -14.89 -11.41 22.81
CA ALA A 407 -13.72 -10.86 22.13
C ALA A 407 -13.53 -9.37 22.43
N ILE A 408 -12.32 -8.88 22.23
CA ILE A 408 -11.95 -7.46 22.34
C ILE A 408 -11.32 -7.02 21.03
N ASP A 409 -11.73 -5.85 20.52
CA ASP A 409 -11.06 -5.21 19.40
C ASP A 409 -10.35 -3.94 19.88
N LEU A 410 -9.02 -3.97 19.81
CA LEU A 410 -8.16 -2.85 20.17
C LEU A 410 -8.22 -1.72 19.15
N GLY A 411 -8.78 -1.91 17.94
CA GLY A 411 -9.12 -0.83 17.01
C GLY A 411 -7.97 0.13 16.66
N GLY A 412 -8.01 1.35 17.21
CA GLY A 412 -7.03 2.42 16.97
C GLY A 412 -5.56 2.05 17.28
N SER A 413 -4.67 3.03 17.34
CA SER A 413 -3.22 2.79 17.47
C SER A 413 -2.73 2.85 18.92
N HIS A 414 -1.86 1.91 19.30
CA HIS A 414 -1.15 1.88 20.59
C HIS A 414 -2.06 1.69 21.81
N ASN A 415 -3.15 0.94 21.63
CA ASN A 415 -4.08 0.63 22.70
C ASN A 415 -3.57 -0.52 23.58
N MET A 416 -4.02 -0.53 24.83
CA MET A 416 -3.62 -1.51 25.83
C MET A 416 -4.84 -2.23 26.39
N LEU A 417 -4.84 -3.55 26.31
CA LEU A 417 -5.77 -4.41 27.05
C LEU A 417 -5.04 -5.00 28.25
N LYS A 418 -5.63 -4.87 29.43
CA LYS A 418 -5.17 -5.58 30.62
C LYS A 418 -6.23 -6.57 31.07
N LEU A 419 -5.83 -7.83 31.23
CA LEU A 419 -6.71 -8.91 31.66
C LEU A 419 -5.97 -9.96 32.50
N SER A 420 -6.75 -10.84 33.09
CA SER A 420 -6.32 -11.96 33.93
C SER A 420 -7.02 -13.24 33.51
N LEU A 421 -6.56 -14.37 34.04
CA LEU A 421 -7.28 -15.64 33.93
C LEU A 421 -8.73 -15.55 34.43
N VAL A 422 -8.99 -14.77 35.49
CA VAL A 422 -10.35 -14.57 36.02
C VAL A 422 -11.26 -13.93 34.97
N ASP A 423 -10.74 -12.97 34.21
CA ASP A 423 -11.51 -12.26 33.20
C ASP A 423 -11.91 -13.21 32.06
N VAL A 424 -10.95 -14.00 31.55
CA VAL A 424 -11.24 -15.01 30.51
C VAL A 424 -12.29 -16.01 30.99
N LEU A 425 -12.14 -16.52 32.23
CA LEU A 425 -13.07 -17.49 32.80
C LEU A 425 -14.46 -16.93 33.13
N ASN A 426 -14.58 -15.62 33.37
CA ASN A 426 -15.86 -14.99 33.67
C ASN A 426 -16.59 -14.48 32.44
N LEU A 427 -15.86 -14.14 31.37
CA LEU A 427 -16.42 -13.44 30.23
C LEU A 427 -16.76 -14.34 29.05
N THR A 428 -16.08 -15.49 28.91
CA THR A 428 -16.15 -16.31 27.70
C THR A 428 -16.92 -17.60 27.89
N GLU A 429 -17.13 -18.33 26.81
CA GLU A 429 -17.67 -19.69 26.82
C GLU A 429 -16.70 -20.64 26.10
N PRO A 430 -16.79 -21.96 26.31
CA PRO A 430 -15.98 -22.91 25.57
C PRO A 430 -16.27 -22.92 24.08
N ASP A 431 -15.28 -23.31 23.29
CA ASP A 431 -15.44 -23.67 21.89
C ASP A 431 -15.94 -22.54 20.95
N LEU A 432 -15.65 -21.29 21.28
CA LEU A 432 -16.11 -20.13 20.50
C LEU A 432 -15.38 -19.97 19.17
N PHE A 433 -14.07 -20.21 19.14
CA PHE A 433 -13.21 -19.97 17.99
C PHE A 433 -12.47 -21.23 17.51
N GLN A 434 -12.12 -22.13 18.44
CA GLN A 434 -11.56 -23.45 18.17
C GLN A 434 -12.40 -24.52 18.89
N LYS A 435 -12.52 -25.73 18.34
CA LYS A 435 -13.31 -26.81 18.96
C LYS A 435 -12.40 -27.74 19.78
N ASP A 436 -11.91 -27.28 20.93
CA ASP A 436 -10.94 -27.97 21.79
C ASP A 436 -11.38 -28.13 23.27
N GLY A 437 -12.58 -27.66 23.60
CA GLY A 437 -13.20 -27.74 24.92
C GLY A 437 -12.72 -26.69 25.92
N LYS A 438 -11.89 -25.73 25.51
CA LYS A 438 -11.36 -24.67 26.39
C LYS A 438 -12.20 -23.40 26.26
N GLN A 439 -12.26 -22.61 27.34
CA GLN A 439 -12.79 -21.25 27.31
C GLN A 439 -11.86 -20.36 26.51
N GLN A 440 -12.41 -19.58 25.57
CA GLN A 440 -11.59 -18.86 24.60
C GLN A 440 -11.99 -17.40 24.52
N MET A 441 -11.02 -16.51 24.72
CA MET A 441 -11.16 -15.09 24.38
C MET A 441 -10.33 -14.77 23.14
N LEU A 442 -10.87 -13.93 22.26
CA LEU A 442 -10.17 -13.45 21.07
C LEU A 442 -9.85 -11.96 21.18
N VAL A 443 -8.64 -11.56 20.81
CA VAL A 443 -8.17 -10.18 20.84
C VAL A 443 -7.70 -9.78 19.45
N ASN A 444 -8.43 -8.85 18.85
CA ASN A 444 -8.05 -8.17 17.61
C ASN A 444 -7.22 -6.94 17.92
N GLY A 445 -6.28 -6.63 17.04
CA GLY A 445 -5.42 -5.46 17.16
C GLY A 445 -4.34 -5.42 16.09
N SER A 446 -3.49 -4.41 16.18
CA SER A 446 -2.47 -4.08 15.20
C SER A 446 -1.09 -3.90 15.83
N ASN A 447 -0.08 -3.60 14.99
CA ASN A 447 1.25 -3.28 15.47
C ASN A 447 1.22 -1.99 16.32
N GLY A 448 1.73 -2.08 17.54
CA GLY A 448 1.75 -0.97 18.50
C GLY A 448 0.82 -1.23 19.69
N ASP A 449 -0.19 -2.08 19.50
CA ASP A 449 -1.09 -2.48 20.58
C ASP A 449 -0.45 -3.48 21.52
N SER A 450 -0.94 -3.53 22.74
CA SER A 450 -0.40 -4.38 23.80
C SER A 450 -1.46 -5.07 24.64
N VAL A 451 -1.15 -6.30 25.05
CA VAL A 451 -1.91 -7.09 26.01
C VAL A 451 -1.04 -7.35 27.23
N ASP A 452 -1.47 -6.85 28.39
CA ASP A 452 -0.93 -7.17 29.71
C ASP A 452 -1.77 -8.32 30.30
N LEU A 453 -1.19 -9.51 30.33
CA LEU A 453 -1.84 -10.76 30.72
C LEU A 453 -1.30 -11.27 32.05
N SER A 454 -2.15 -11.31 33.06
CA SER A 454 -1.77 -11.77 34.41
C SER A 454 -2.23 -13.20 34.73
N SER A 455 -1.38 -13.93 35.46
CA SER A 455 -1.62 -15.27 36.00
C SER A 455 -1.95 -15.28 37.49
N ALA A 456 -2.47 -14.17 38.03
CA ALA A 456 -2.74 -14.04 39.47
C ALA A 456 -3.57 -15.22 40.00
N HIS A 457 -3.10 -15.83 41.09
CA HIS A 457 -3.72 -17.02 41.70
C HIS A 457 -5.22 -16.83 41.96
N ILE A 458 -6.03 -17.79 41.51
CA ILE A 458 -7.47 -17.84 41.72
C ILE A 458 -7.78 -18.98 42.70
N ALA A 459 -8.48 -18.66 43.79
CA ALA A 459 -8.92 -19.68 44.74
C ALA A 459 -9.81 -20.73 44.04
N GLY A 460 -9.37 -21.99 44.03
CA GLY A 460 -10.07 -23.11 43.39
C GLY A 460 -9.60 -23.47 41.98
N VAL A 461 -8.62 -22.75 41.44
CA VAL A 461 -7.92 -23.10 40.19
C VAL A 461 -6.48 -23.51 40.55
N THR A 462 -5.92 -24.47 39.83
CA THR A 462 -4.53 -24.89 40.02
C THR A 462 -3.60 -23.74 39.63
N ASP A 463 -2.56 -23.49 40.44
CA ASP A 463 -1.49 -22.55 40.08
C ASP A 463 -0.96 -22.87 38.67
N GLY A 464 -0.84 -21.85 37.84
CA GLY A 464 -0.41 -22.00 36.46
C GLY A 464 0.10 -20.69 35.89
N HIS A 465 0.56 -20.77 34.65
CA HIS A 465 1.06 -19.62 33.91
C HIS A 465 0.55 -19.69 32.47
N TRP A 466 0.46 -18.54 31.82
CA TRP A 466 0.18 -18.46 30.39
C TRP A 466 1.43 -18.80 29.57
N MET A 467 1.26 -19.66 28.57
CA MET A 467 2.30 -20.01 27.61
C MET A 467 1.76 -19.93 26.19
N GLN A 468 2.59 -19.49 25.25
CA GLN A 468 2.23 -19.57 23.84
C GLN A 468 2.37 -21.03 23.36
N GLU A 469 1.26 -21.66 22.99
CA GLU A 469 1.20 -23.08 22.59
C GLU A 469 1.04 -23.26 21.07
N GLY A 470 0.80 -22.20 20.31
CA GLY A 470 0.76 -22.28 18.86
C GLY A 470 0.12 -21.08 18.16
N THR A 471 -0.46 -21.36 17.00
CA THR A 471 -1.19 -20.38 16.19
C THR A 471 -2.51 -20.95 15.72
N ALA A 472 -3.55 -20.12 15.67
CA ALA A 472 -4.87 -20.46 15.14
C ALA A 472 -5.24 -19.50 14.01
N ILE A 473 -6.08 -19.96 13.08
CA ILE A 473 -6.67 -19.10 12.05
C ILE A 473 -8.17 -18.99 12.35
N VAL A 474 -8.63 -17.77 12.63
CA VAL A 474 -10.04 -17.47 12.91
C VAL A 474 -10.48 -16.39 11.92
N GLY A 475 -11.52 -16.66 11.13
CA GLY A 475 -12.00 -15.72 10.11
C GLY A 475 -10.93 -15.30 9.07
N GLY A 476 -9.94 -16.15 8.80
CA GLY A 476 -8.83 -15.84 7.88
C GLY A 476 -7.69 -15.01 8.46
N VAL A 477 -7.79 -14.61 9.73
CA VAL A 477 -6.74 -13.89 10.48
C VAL A 477 -5.95 -14.87 11.34
N THR A 478 -4.63 -14.67 11.43
CA THR A 478 -3.74 -15.51 12.23
C THR A 478 -3.56 -14.94 13.63
N TYR A 479 -3.74 -15.79 14.63
CA TYR A 479 -3.61 -15.48 16.05
C TYR A 479 -2.52 -16.34 16.68
N ASN A 480 -1.76 -15.76 17.60
CA ASN A 480 -0.94 -16.51 18.55
C ASN A 480 -1.86 -17.02 19.67
N VAL A 481 -1.81 -18.32 19.96
CA VAL A 481 -2.64 -18.96 21.00
C VAL A 481 -1.82 -19.06 22.28
N TYR A 482 -2.32 -18.43 23.33
CA TYR A 482 -1.78 -18.54 24.69
C TYR A 482 -2.71 -19.40 25.52
N GLU A 483 -2.18 -20.47 26.10
CA GLU A 483 -2.92 -21.40 26.95
C GLU A 483 -2.45 -21.26 28.40
N HIS A 484 -3.38 -21.39 29.35
CA HIS A 484 -3.05 -21.39 30.77
C HIS A 484 -2.77 -22.83 31.28
N SER A 485 -1.59 -23.07 31.83
CA SER A 485 -1.16 -24.42 32.24
C SER A 485 -2.00 -25.08 33.35
N GLY A 486 -2.74 -24.27 34.11
CA GLY A 486 -3.54 -24.70 35.27
C GLY A 486 -5.06 -24.65 35.06
N ALA A 487 -5.53 -24.20 33.90
CA ALA A 487 -6.95 -23.97 33.62
C ALA A 487 -7.31 -24.27 32.16
N HIS A 488 -8.56 -24.65 31.89
CA HIS A 488 -9.07 -24.84 30.53
C HIS A 488 -9.40 -23.49 29.86
N ALA A 489 -8.40 -22.63 29.71
CA ALA A 489 -8.56 -21.29 29.18
C ALA A 489 -7.47 -20.95 28.15
N GLU A 490 -7.87 -20.27 27.08
CA GLU A 490 -7.02 -19.79 26.01
C GLU A 490 -7.32 -18.34 25.64
N LEU A 491 -6.27 -17.64 25.23
CA LEU A 491 -6.33 -16.31 24.66
C LEU A 491 -5.74 -16.35 23.25
N LEU A 492 -6.56 -16.04 22.25
CA LEU A 492 -6.17 -15.93 20.85
C LEU A 492 -5.86 -14.46 20.55
N VAL A 493 -4.59 -14.11 20.37
CA VAL A 493 -4.17 -12.72 20.15
C VAL A 493 -3.63 -12.54 18.74
N GLN A 494 -4.19 -11.58 18.00
CA GLN A 494 -3.83 -11.34 16.61
C GLN A 494 -2.34 -11.05 16.45
N GLN A 495 -1.71 -11.63 15.42
CA GLN A 495 -0.30 -11.38 15.15
C GLN A 495 -0.04 -9.89 14.88
N GLY A 496 0.94 -9.33 15.60
CA GLY A 496 1.29 -7.90 15.56
C GLY A 496 1.08 -7.20 16.90
N VAL A 497 0.13 -7.67 17.71
CA VAL A 497 -0.11 -7.20 19.07
C VAL A 497 1.01 -7.73 20.00
N GLN A 498 1.58 -6.85 20.81
CA GLN A 498 2.60 -7.22 21.80
C GLN A 498 1.94 -7.85 23.04
N ILE A 499 2.50 -8.95 23.55
CA ILE A 499 2.06 -9.55 24.82
C ILE A 499 3.12 -9.36 25.89
N ALA A 500 2.69 -8.92 27.07
CA ALA A 500 3.44 -9.06 28.31
C ALA A 500 2.71 -10.06 29.22
N VAL A 501 3.37 -11.16 29.57
CA VAL A 501 2.85 -12.15 30.53
C VAL A 501 3.46 -11.89 31.90
N HIS A 502 2.60 -11.73 32.90
CA HIS A 502 2.98 -11.52 34.29
C HIS A 502 2.56 -12.72 35.14
N GLY A 503 3.52 -13.24 35.92
CA GLY A 503 3.33 -14.36 36.85
C GLY A 503 2.65 -14.00 38.15
#